data_AF-A0A1A8XG68-F1
#
_entry.id   AF-A0A1A8XG68-F1
#
_cell.length_a   1.000
_cell.length_b   1.000
_cell.length_c   1.000
_cell.angle_alpha   90.00
_cell.angle_beta   90.00
_cell.angle_gamma   90.00
#
_symmetry.space_group_name_H-M   'P 1'
#
loop_
_entity.id
_entity.type
_entity.pdbx_description
1 polymer ?
#
loop_
_entity_poly.entity_id
_entity_poly.type
_entity_poly.pdbx_seq_one_letter_code
_entity_poly.pdbx_strand_id
1 'polypeptide(L)'
;MATVISVNDFPSTQFKSIWNDGICYDEVNSIINHKKSSSEDSKWIINFQNCFKNNLEKHKDKLINNTPDKRCRDFYYIIYDILYQLKNLINYNDHTYNTIKETIKRYIDSACISLRFPNCLSSINKEVDYEHSDIQDKKYIDDLCEDIKYIHSNIIHINSSSHCKEIKDHILGRNSSAQAKLISGKYSDILNHYKFSSFDELNGIIKEIRCNSDENTEQSALTRDSQETSQLSDEPVPMVVIFSLLGILPVCFFLYKFTPVGTWLKTQIGKKIKLDNNLDAETDNEILDETSEYARNNLYYDKYNILYNTSGNAQ
;
A
#
# COMPACT_ATOMS: atom_id res chain seq x y z
N MET A 1 -19.82 -10.37 31.08
CA MET A 1 -18.59 -9.58 30.93
C MET A 1 -18.66 -8.92 29.56
N ALA A 2 -18.50 -7.60 29.46
CA ALA A 2 -18.40 -6.96 28.16
C ALA A 2 -17.13 -7.47 27.45
N THR A 3 -17.25 -7.92 26.21
CA THR A 3 -16.11 -8.28 25.38
C THR A 3 -15.23 -7.06 25.17
N VAL A 4 -13.98 -7.13 25.61
CA VAL A 4 -12.99 -6.07 25.42
C VAL A 4 -12.54 -6.11 23.97
N ILE A 5 -12.80 -5.03 23.21
CA ILE A 5 -12.42 -4.91 21.80
C ILE A 5 -11.04 -4.25 21.70
N SER A 6 -10.17 -4.79 20.85
CA SER A 6 -8.82 -4.31 20.53
C SER A 6 -8.63 -4.17 19.01
N VAL A 7 -7.48 -3.66 18.56
CA VAL A 7 -7.11 -3.63 17.13
C VAL A 7 -7.03 -5.03 16.51
N ASN A 8 -6.73 -6.05 17.31
CA ASN A 8 -6.70 -7.44 16.84
C ASN A 8 -8.10 -8.01 16.55
N ASP A 9 -9.14 -7.36 17.04
CA ASP A 9 -10.53 -7.73 16.79
C ASP A 9 -11.07 -7.13 15.49
N PHE A 10 -10.29 -6.26 14.84
CA PHE A 10 -10.66 -5.73 13.53
C PHE A 10 -10.77 -6.85 12.49
N PRO A 11 -11.86 -6.86 11.69
CA PRO A 11 -12.03 -7.87 10.66
C PRO A 11 -10.83 -7.97 9.72
N SER A 12 -10.27 -6.84 9.26
CA SER A 12 -9.13 -6.88 8.34
C SER A 12 -7.91 -7.58 8.95
N THR A 13 -7.65 -7.39 10.25
CA THR A 13 -6.58 -8.06 10.99
C THR A 13 -6.84 -9.56 11.11
N GLN A 14 -8.05 -9.95 11.53
CA GLN A 14 -8.39 -11.36 11.75
C GLN A 14 -8.35 -12.17 10.44
N PHE A 15 -8.92 -11.64 9.36
CA PHE A 15 -9.00 -12.37 8.10
C PHE A 15 -7.69 -12.36 7.32
N LYS A 16 -6.85 -11.33 7.49
CA LYS A 16 -5.46 -11.38 7.03
C LYS A 16 -4.70 -12.55 7.65
N SER A 17 -4.84 -12.77 8.96
CA SER A 17 -4.19 -13.91 9.63
C SER A 17 -4.69 -15.24 9.07
N ILE A 18 -6.00 -15.40 8.91
CA ILE A 18 -6.61 -16.63 8.35
C ILE A 18 -6.06 -16.90 6.94
N TRP A 19 -5.93 -15.89 6.09
CA TRP A 19 -5.41 -16.10 4.75
C TRP A 19 -3.91 -16.34 4.72
N ASN A 20 -3.13 -15.68 5.58
CA ASN A 20 -1.70 -15.94 5.69
C ASN A 20 -1.42 -17.39 6.07
N ASP A 21 -2.16 -17.94 7.03
CA ASP A 21 -2.08 -19.37 7.40
C ASP A 21 -2.51 -20.24 6.21
N GLY A 22 -3.59 -19.85 5.52
CA GLY A 22 -4.14 -20.58 4.38
C GLY A 22 -3.24 -20.64 3.14
N ILE A 23 -2.21 -19.83 3.03
CA ILE A 23 -1.30 -19.83 1.87
C ILE A 23 0.13 -20.23 2.22
N CYS A 24 0.36 -20.66 3.46
CA CYS A 24 1.67 -20.86 4.03
C CYS A 24 2.56 -19.60 3.82
N TYR A 25 2.06 -18.42 4.20
CA TYR A 25 2.67 -17.13 3.86
C TYR A 25 4.16 -17.04 4.22
N ASP A 26 4.57 -17.54 5.38
CA ASP A 26 5.96 -17.48 5.82
C ASP A 26 6.92 -18.22 4.88
N GLU A 27 6.47 -19.33 4.28
CA GLU A 27 7.26 -20.10 3.32
C GLU A 27 7.52 -19.29 2.05
N VAL A 28 6.47 -18.76 1.42
CA VAL A 28 6.62 -17.97 0.18
C VAL A 28 7.30 -16.64 0.41
N ASN A 29 7.03 -15.99 1.54
CA ASN A 29 7.74 -14.78 1.94
C ASN A 29 9.25 -15.05 2.14
N SER A 30 9.62 -16.21 2.70
CA SER A 30 11.03 -16.62 2.78
C SER A 30 11.65 -16.84 1.38
N ILE A 31 10.90 -17.44 0.45
CA ILE A 31 11.39 -17.63 -0.93
C ILE A 31 11.63 -16.28 -1.61
N ILE A 32 10.66 -15.38 -1.54
CA ILE A 32 10.73 -14.04 -2.14
C ILE A 32 11.91 -13.26 -1.55
N ASN A 33 12.01 -13.18 -0.22
CA ASN A 33 13.04 -12.36 0.44
C ASN A 33 14.46 -12.89 0.25
N HIS A 34 14.63 -14.21 0.15
CA HIS A 34 15.95 -14.83 -0.07
C HIS A 34 16.24 -15.15 -1.54
N LYS A 35 15.35 -14.78 -2.46
CA LYS A 35 15.49 -15.03 -3.91
C LYS A 35 15.85 -16.48 -4.22
N LYS A 36 15.14 -17.42 -3.58
CA LYS A 36 15.43 -18.86 -3.71
C LYS A 36 15.13 -19.37 -5.12
N SER A 37 15.60 -20.58 -5.43
CA SER A 37 15.43 -21.22 -6.74
C SER A 37 14.00 -21.73 -6.98
N SER A 38 13.67 -21.97 -8.26
CA SER A 38 12.37 -22.49 -8.72
C SER A 38 11.92 -23.83 -8.08
N SER A 39 12.87 -24.60 -7.55
CA SER A 39 12.59 -25.83 -6.79
C SER A 39 11.85 -25.56 -5.48
N GLU A 40 12.16 -24.46 -4.79
CA GLU A 40 11.49 -24.08 -3.55
C GLU A 40 10.05 -23.61 -3.82
N ASP A 41 9.81 -22.97 -4.96
CA ASP A 41 8.46 -22.55 -5.34
C ASP A 41 7.55 -23.72 -5.67
N SER A 42 8.11 -24.74 -6.33
CA SER A 42 7.38 -25.98 -6.59
C SER A 42 6.95 -26.65 -5.29
N LYS A 43 7.81 -26.60 -4.26
CA LYS A 43 7.50 -27.08 -2.91
C LYS A 43 6.44 -26.22 -2.24
N TRP A 44 6.55 -24.89 -2.31
CA TRP A 44 5.53 -23.99 -1.79
C TRP A 44 4.17 -24.24 -2.43
N ILE A 45 4.07 -24.48 -3.75
CA ILE A 45 2.78 -24.75 -4.41
C ILE A 45 2.12 -26.00 -3.84
N ILE A 46 2.90 -27.07 -3.59
CA ILE A 46 2.39 -28.29 -2.96
C ILE A 46 1.89 -27.99 -1.53
N ASN A 47 2.65 -27.21 -0.77
CA ASN A 47 2.27 -26.83 0.60
C ASN A 47 1.04 -25.90 0.61
N PHE A 48 0.99 -24.93 -0.29
CA PHE A 48 -0.15 -24.03 -0.51
C PHE A 48 -1.43 -24.81 -0.68
N GLN A 49 -1.43 -25.89 -1.48
CA GLN A 49 -2.61 -26.73 -1.65
C GLN A 49 -3.11 -27.29 -0.31
N ASN A 50 -2.21 -27.84 0.49
CA ASN A 50 -2.54 -28.39 1.80
C ASN A 50 -2.99 -27.31 2.80
N CYS A 51 -2.24 -26.20 2.92
CA CYS A 51 -2.60 -25.06 3.78
C CYS A 51 -3.98 -24.52 3.40
N PHE A 52 -4.23 -24.30 2.11
CA PHE A 52 -5.44 -23.66 1.63
C PHE A 52 -6.67 -24.53 1.89
N LYS A 53 -6.60 -25.81 1.54
CA LYS A 53 -7.70 -26.75 1.82
C LYS A 53 -8.00 -26.86 3.31
N ASN A 54 -6.98 -27.10 4.13
CA ASN A 54 -7.16 -27.27 5.57
C ASN A 54 -7.70 -25.98 6.22
N ASN A 55 -7.21 -24.83 5.78
CA ASN A 55 -7.66 -23.53 6.27
C ASN A 55 -9.11 -23.24 5.88
N LEU A 56 -9.49 -23.51 4.62
CA LEU A 56 -10.87 -23.38 4.18
C LEU A 56 -11.80 -24.32 4.96
N GLU A 57 -11.43 -25.58 5.18
CA GLU A 57 -12.23 -26.53 5.97
C GLU A 57 -12.39 -26.06 7.42
N LYS A 58 -11.30 -25.61 8.05
CA LYS A 58 -11.29 -25.13 9.44
C LYS A 58 -12.09 -23.84 9.64
N HIS A 59 -12.03 -22.91 8.69
CA HIS A 59 -12.60 -21.57 8.84
C HIS A 59 -13.84 -21.32 7.97
N LYS A 60 -14.39 -22.37 7.35
CA LYS A 60 -15.51 -22.30 6.41
C LYS A 60 -16.67 -21.43 6.90
N ASP A 61 -17.22 -21.73 8.07
CA ASP A 61 -18.39 -21.02 8.59
C ASP A 61 -18.07 -19.55 8.87
N LYS A 62 -16.86 -19.27 9.37
CA LYS A 62 -16.41 -17.90 9.60
C LYS A 62 -16.26 -17.13 8.29
N LEU A 63 -15.73 -17.75 7.24
CA LEU A 63 -15.57 -17.12 5.92
C LEU A 63 -16.93 -16.89 5.24
N ILE A 64 -17.85 -17.85 5.31
CA ILE A 64 -19.18 -17.76 4.70
C ILE A 64 -20.06 -16.73 5.41
N ASN A 65 -19.99 -16.64 6.74
CA ASN A 65 -20.89 -15.78 7.50
C ASN A 65 -20.41 -14.33 7.63
N ASN A 66 -19.19 -14.00 7.21
CA ASN A 66 -18.60 -12.67 7.35
C ASN A 66 -18.26 -12.04 5.99
N THR A 67 -19.27 -11.67 5.21
CA THR A 67 -19.12 -11.04 3.87
C THR A 67 -18.19 -11.83 2.94
N PRO A 68 -18.67 -12.96 2.38
CA PRO A 68 -17.91 -13.84 1.48
C PRO A 68 -17.14 -13.12 0.38
N ASP A 69 -17.78 -12.16 -0.29
CA ASP A 69 -17.16 -11.42 -1.39
C ASP A 69 -15.92 -10.64 -0.94
N LYS A 70 -15.99 -9.97 0.23
CA LYS A 70 -14.83 -9.30 0.82
C LYS A 70 -13.76 -10.30 1.24
N ARG A 71 -14.13 -11.44 1.83
CA ARG A 71 -13.14 -12.47 2.21
C ARG A 71 -12.35 -12.97 1.00
N CYS A 72 -13.02 -13.08 -0.15
CA CYS A 72 -12.38 -13.45 -1.39
C CYS A 72 -11.50 -12.33 -1.94
N ARG A 73 -11.96 -11.08 -1.96
CA ARG A 73 -11.08 -9.95 -2.32
C ARG A 73 -9.82 -9.90 -1.45
N ASP A 74 -9.93 -10.12 -0.14
CA ASP A 74 -8.78 -10.18 0.79
C ASP A 74 -7.76 -11.22 0.34
N PHE A 75 -8.23 -12.43 0.08
CA PHE A 75 -7.39 -13.52 -0.40
C PHE A 75 -6.73 -13.18 -1.73
N TYR A 76 -7.50 -12.64 -2.67
CA TYR A 76 -7.01 -12.32 -4.00
C TYR A 76 -6.01 -11.15 -4.01
N TYR A 77 -6.20 -10.13 -3.16
CA TYR A 77 -5.18 -9.09 -2.96
C TYR A 77 -3.85 -9.69 -2.51
N ILE A 78 -3.88 -10.65 -1.58
CA ILE A 78 -2.67 -11.29 -1.06
C ILE A 78 -2.02 -12.17 -2.14
N ILE A 79 -2.78 -13.03 -2.80
CA ILE A 79 -2.21 -14.00 -3.75
C ILE A 79 -1.63 -13.31 -4.99
N TYR A 80 -2.28 -12.26 -5.52
CA TYR A 80 -1.77 -11.56 -6.69
C TYR A 80 -0.56 -10.68 -6.37
N ASP A 81 -0.47 -10.13 -5.16
CA ASP A 81 0.74 -9.44 -4.70
C ASP A 81 1.92 -10.42 -4.61
N ILE A 82 1.71 -11.61 -4.04
CA ILE A 82 2.72 -12.69 -3.99
C ILE A 82 3.13 -13.14 -5.39
N LEU A 83 2.16 -13.42 -6.28
CA LEU A 83 2.43 -13.84 -7.65
C LEU A 83 3.27 -12.79 -8.40
N TYR A 84 2.97 -11.51 -8.21
CA TYR A 84 3.77 -10.43 -8.78
C TYR A 84 5.20 -10.41 -8.23
N GLN A 85 5.36 -10.55 -6.91
CA GLN A 85 6.69 -10.60 -6.29
C GLN A 85 7.51 -11.79 -6.81
N LEU A 86 6.90 -12.97 -6.98
CA LEU A 86 7.53 -14.15 -7.59
C LEU A 86 7.93 -13.91 -9.05
N LYS A 87 7.06 -13.27 -9.85
CA LYS A 87 7.36 -12.91 -11.25
C LYS A 87 8.66 -12.11 -11.39
N ASN A 88 8.94 -11.23 -10.43
CA ASN A 88 10.10 -10.34 -10.45
C ASN A 88 11.38 -10.94 -9.87
N LEU A 89 11.37 -12.23 -9.49
CA LEU A 89 12.60 -12.91 -9.12
C LEU A 89 13.45 -13.16 -10.36
N ILE A 90 14.77 -12.96 -10.24
CA ILE A 90 15.74 -12.98 -11.35
C ILE A 90 15.67 -14.27 -12.20
N ASN A 91 15.24 -15.38 -11.60
CA ASN A 91 15.20 -16.70 -12.24
C ASN A 91 13.82 -17.08 -12.80
N TYR A 92 12.84 -16.18 -12.75
CA TYR A 92 11.49 -16.43 -13.22
C TYR A 92 11.30 -15.93 -14.66
N ASN A 93 11.18 -16.87 -15.58
CA ASN A 93 10.68 -16.55 -16.92
C ASN A 93 9.13 -16.56 -16.92
N ASP A 94 8.54 -16.00 -17.97
CA ASP A 94 7.09 -15.91 -18.11
C ASP A 94 6.41 -17.29 -18.10
N HIS A 95 7.06 -18.32 -18.64
CA HIS A 95 6.50 -19.67 -18.66
C HIS A 95 6.36 -20.27 -17.25
N THR A 96 7.40 -20.17 -16.42
CA THR A 96 7.38 -20.61 -15.02
C THR A 96 6.33 -19.85 -14.24
N TYR A 97 6.34 -18.52 -14.34
CA TYR A 97 5.33 -17.66 -13.68
C TYR A 97 3.90 -18.06 -14.07
N ASN A 98 3.62 -18.20 -15.37
CA ASN A 98 2.29 -18.55 -15.87
C ASN A 98 1.87 -19.95 -15.39
N THR A 99 2.79 -20.91 -15.37
CA THR A 99 2.52 -22.27 -14.87
C THR A 99 2.09 -22.23 -13.39
N ILE A 100 2.79 -21.45 -12.56
CA ILE A 100 2.50 -21.33 -11.14
C ILE A 100 1.17 -20.63 -10.92
N LYS A 101 0.95 -19.50 -11.60
CA LYS A 101 -0.31 -18.75 -11.55
C LYS A 101 -1.51 -19.63 -11.91
N GLU A 102 -1.46 -20.33 -13.03
CA GLU A 102 -2.57 -21.18 -13.48
C GLU A 102 -2.78 -22.39 -12.57
N THR A 103 -1.71 -22.96 -12.01
CA THR A 103 -1.81 -24.06 -11.03
C THR A 103 -2.52 -23.63 -9.77
N ILE A 104 -2.13 -22.48 -9.20
CA ILE A 104 -2.77 -21.90 -8.01
C ILE A 104 -4.23 -21.58 -8.29
N LYS A 105 -4.52 -20.90 -9.41
CA LYS A 105 -5.89 -20.54 -9.82
C LYS A 105 -6.80 -21.76 -9.94
N ARG A 106 -6.37 -22.80 -10.67
CA ARG A 106 -7.14 -24.05 -10.81
C ARG A 106 -7.39 -24.73 -9.47
N TYR A 107 -6.41 -24.68 -8.57
CA TYR A 107 -6.56 -25.27 -7.25
C TYR A 107 -7.57 -24.51 -6.39
N ILE A 108 -7.49 -23.17 -6.37
CA ILE A 108 -8.44 -22.31 -5.66
C ILE A 108 -9.87 -22.64 -6.12
N ASP A 109 -10.10 -22.67 -7.43
CA ASP A 109 -11.42 -22.98 -7.99
C ASP A 109 -11.91 -24.36 -7.55
N SER A 110 -11.07 -25.38 -7.68
CA SER A 110 -11.39 -26.76 -7.28
C SER A 110 -11.76 -26.85 -5.80
N ALA A 111 -10.95 -26.26 -4.91
CA ALA A 111 -11.17 -26.28 -3.47
C ALA A 111 -12.44 -25.51 -3.08
N CYS A 112 -12.67 -24.34 -3.67
CA CYS A 112 -13.85 -23.52 -3.42
C CYS A 112 -15.14 -24.20 -3.91
N ILE A 113 -15.13 -24.87 -5.07
CA ILE A 113 -16.27 -25.68 -5.56
C ILE A 113 -16.57 -26.81 -4.57
N SER A 114 -15.54 -27.58 -4.18
CA SER A 114 -15.69 -28.72 -3.27
C SER A 114 -16.32 -28.32 -1.93
N LEU A 115 -15.91 -27.16 -1.40
CA LEU A 115 -16.37 -26.67 -0.10
C LEU A 115 -17.63 -25.80 -0.16
N ARG A 116 -18.23 -25.62 -1.34
CA ARG A 116 -19.41 -24.76 -1.59
C ARG A 116 -19.17 -23.29 -1.22
N PHE A 117 -18.03 -22.75 -1.64
CA PHE A 117 -17.64 -21.35 -1.43
C PHE A 117 -17.48 -20.61 -2.79
N PRO A 118 -18.57 -20.44 -3.56
CA PRO A 118 -18.49 -20.00 -4.95
C PRO A 118 -18.04 -18.54 -5.12
N ASN A 119 -18.15 -17.70 -4.09
CA ASN A 119 -17.73 -16.29 -4.13
C ASN A 119 -16.24 -16.12 -4.40
N CYS A 120 -15.43 -17.15 -4.13
CA CYS A 120 -13.98 -17.16 -4.34
C CYS A 120 -13.54 -17.74 -5.68
N LEU A 121 -14.47 -17.99 -6.61
CA LEU A 121 -14.08 -18.50 -7.92
C LEU A 121 -13.37 -17.42 -8.73
N SER A 122 -12.39 -17.86 -9.52
CA SER A 122 -11.59 -17.02 -10.41
C SER A 122 -12.41 -16.43 -11.56
N SER A 123 -13.57 -17.00 -11.87
CA SER A 123 -14.54 -16.41 -12.80
C SER A 123 -15.19 -15.13 -12.27
N ILE A 124 -15.24 -14.97 -10.94
CA ILE A 124 -15.80 -13.81 -10.25
C ILE A 124 -14.67 -12.81 -9.92
N ASN A 125 -13.54 -13.31 -9.43
CA ASN A 125 -12.38 -12.51 -9.01
C ASN A 125 -11.34 -12.49 -10.14
N LYS A 126 -11.52 -11.58 -11.11
CA LYS A 126 -10.71 -11.58 -12.32
C LYS A 126 -9.35 -10.94 -12.08
N GLU A 127 -8.32 -11.45 -12.76
CA GLU A 127 -6.94 -10.94 -12.64
C GLU A 127 -6.82 -9.43 -12.85
N VAL A 128 -7.58 -8.86 -13.79
CA VAL A 128 -7.61 -7.42 -14.09
C VAL A 128 -8.02 -6.56 -12.89
N ASP A 129 -8.76 -7.11 -11.92
CA ASP A 129 -9.18 -6.37 -10.74
C ASP A 129 -8.02 -6.15 -9.75
N TYR A 130 -6.96 -6.96 -9.88
CA TYR A 130 -5.82 -7.07 -8.98
C TYR A 130 -4.50 -6.60 -9.63
N GLU A 131 -4.56 -5.63 -10.54
CA GLU A 131 -3.37 -4.99 -11.11
C GLU A 131 -2.38 -4.49 -10.05
N HIS A 132 -1.11 -4.88 -10.18
CA HIS A 132 -0.12 -4.68 -9.13
C HIS A 132 0.14 -3.21 -8.77
N SER A 133 0.10 -2.30 -9.76
CA SER A 133 0.38 -0.87 -9.53
C SER A 133 -0.55 -0.23 -8.49
N ASP A 134 -1.70 -0.85 -8.24
CA ASP A 134 -2.74 -0.35 -7.34
C ASP A 134 -3.16 -1.34 -6.25
N ILE A 135 -2.68 -2.59 -6.31
CA ILE A 135 -3.18 -3.68 -5.47
C ILE A 135 -3.04 -3.38 -3.97
N GLN A 136 -1.91 -2.80 -3.58
CA GLN A 136 -1.61 -2.49 -2.17
C GLN A 136 -2.51 -1.36 -1.65
N ASP A 137 -2.76 -0.34 -2.49
CA ASP A 137 -3.61 0.78 -2.11
C ASP A 137 -5.08 0.37 -2.11
N LYS A 138 -5.57 -0.36 -3.12
CA LYS A 138 -6.92 -0.94 -3.12
C LYS A 138 -7.18 -1.78 -1.88
N LYS A 139 -6.27 -2.70 -1.56
CA LYS A 139 -6.36 -3.52 -0.34
C LYS A 139 -6.42 -2.66 0.91
N TYR A 140 -5.53 -1.67 1.01
CA TYR A 140 -5.46 -0.79 2.16
C TYR A 140 -6.75 0.00 2.40
N ILE A 141 -7.34 0.54 1.34
CA ILE A 141 -8.61 1.27 1.38
C ILE A 141 -9.78 0.33 1.69
N ASP A 142 -9.87 -0.83 1.04
CA ASP A 142 -10.92 -1.83 1.29
C ASP A 142 -10.91 -2.30 2.75
N ASP A 143 -9.72 -2.57 3.32
CA ASP A 143 -9.54 -2.93 4.73
C ASP A 143 -9.90 -1.77 5.68
N LEU A 144 -9.55 -0.53 5.32
CA LEU A 144 -9.88 0.63 6.14
C LEU A 144 -11.39 0.85 6.21
N CYS A 145 -12.08 0.76 5.07
CA CYS A 145 -13.53 0.90 5.02
C CYS A 145 -14.23 -0.20 5.83
N GLU A 146 -13.75 -1.44 5.74
CA GLU A 146 -14.27 -2.54 6.55
C GLU A 146 -14.13 -2.26 8.06
N ASP A 147 -12.94 -1.88 8.50
CA ASP A 147 -12.66 -1.65 9.92
C ASP A 147 -13.44 -0.45 10.45
N ILE A 148 -13.61 0.62 9.66
CA ILE A 148 -14.43 1.77 10.07
C ILE A 148 -15.90 1.38 10.18
N LYS A 149 -16.42 0.54 9.26
CA LYS A 149 -17.79 0.03 9.37
C LYS A 149 -17.98 -0.85 10.61
N TYR A 150 -16.98 -1.67 10.93
CA TYR A 150 -16.95 -2.45 12.17
C TYR A 150 -16.94 -1.54 13.41
N ILE A 151 -16.10 -0.49 13.41
CA ILE A 151 -16.02 0.50 14.48
C ILE A 151 -17.38 1.17 14.69
N HIS A 152 -18.00 1.67 13.61
CA HIS A 152 -19.31 2.32 13.68
C HIS A 152 -20.36 1.40 14.33
N SER A 153 -20.36 0.13 13.95
CA SER A 153 -21.30 -0.87 14.49
C SER A 153 -21.03 -1.22 15.96
N ASN A 154 -19.82 -0.99 16.46
CA ASN A 154 -19.37 -1.37 17.81
C ASN A 154 -18.93 -0.18 18.67
N ILE A 155 -19.32 1.04 18.28
CA ILE A 155 -18.78 2.28 18.85
C ILE A 155 -18.96 2.39 20.37
N ILE A 156 -20.07 1.89 20.89
CA ILE A 156 -20.37 1.86 22.34
C ILE A 156 -19.35 0.98 23.07
N HIS A 157 -19.14 -0.24 22.58
CA HIS A 157 -18.20 -1.19 23.18
C HIS A 157 -16.75 -0.71 23.07
N ILE A 158 -16.38 -0.11 21.93
CA ILE A 158 -15.06 0.48 21.71
C ILE A 158 -14.83 1.62 22.69
N ASN A 159 -15.79 2.54 22.85
CA ASN A 159 -15.64 3.67 23.77
C ASN A 159 -15.49 3.24 25.24
N SER A 160 -16.03 2.06 25.61
CA SER A 160 -15.84 1.46 26.94
C SER A 160 -14.63 0.51 27.04
N SER A 161 -13.90 0.27 25.95
CA SER A 161 -12.76 -0.66 25.94
C SER A 161 -11.53 -0.02 26.57
N SER A 162 -10.77 -0.81 27.34
CA SER A 162 -9.43 -0.43 27.80
C SER A 162 -8.46 -0.12 26.66
N HIS A 163 -8.72 -0.63 25.45
CA HIS A 163 -7.93 -0.37 24.24
C HIS A 163 -8.46 0.78 23.38
N CYS A 164 -9.47 1.55 23.84
CA CYS A 164 -10.09 2.57 23.01
C CYS A 164 -9.09 3.56 22.40
N LYS A 165 -8.13 4.04 23.21
CA LYS A 165 -7.13 5.01 22.76
C LYS A 165 -6.24 4.43 21.66
N GLU A 166 -5.78 3.18 21.84
CA GLU A 166 -5.00 2.44 20.84
C GLU A 166 -5.78 2.29 19.53
N ILE A 167 -7.06 1.90 19.62
CA ILE A 167 -7.97 1.78 18.47
C ILE A 167 -8.10 3.11 17.74
N LYS A 168 -8.33 4.20 18.48
CA LYS A 168 -8.51 5.55 17.94
C LYS A 168 -7.24 6.01 17.21
N ASP A 169 -6.09 5.89 17.84
CA ASP A 169 -4.81 6.32 17.27
C ASP A 169 -4.47 5.48 16.01
N HIS A 170 -4.71 4.17 16.07
CA HIS A 170 -4.51 3.27 14.94
C HIS A 170 -5.37 3.65 13.72
N ILE A 171 -6.68 3.85 13.92
CA ILE A 171 -7.58 4.15 12.80
C ILE A 171 -7.38 5.56 12.25
N LEU A 172 -7.07 6.54 13.11
CA LEU A 172 -6.73 7.91 12.71
C LEU A 172 -5.48 7.92 11.81
N GLY A 173 -4.42 7.21 12.21
CA GLY A 173 -3.19 7.11 11.43
C GLY A 173 -3.43 6.44 10.07
N ARG A 174 -4.26 5.39 10.04
CA ARG A 174 -4.59 4.71 8.78
C ARG A 174 -5.40 5.58 7.82
N ASN A 175 -6.42 6.25 8.35
CA ASN A 175 -7.26 7.13 7.55
C ASN A 175 -6.49 8.35 7.01
N SER A 176 -5.56 8.91 7.79
CA SER A 176 -4.69 10.00 7.32
C SER A 176 -3.79 9.55 6.17
N SER A 177 -3.24 8.33 6.26
CA SER A 177 -2.44 7.73 5.19
C SER A 177 -3.26 7.43 3.93
N ALA A 178 -4.53 7.02 4.09
CA ALA A 178 -5.45 6.82 2.98
C ALA A 178 -5.76 8.13 2.23
N GLN A 179 -6.01 9.23 2.97
CA GLN A 179 -6.28 10.53 2.37
C GLN A 179 -5.10 11.06 1.54
N ALA A 180 -3.87 10.84 2.00
CA ALA A 180 -2.67 11.23 1.26
C ALA A 180 -2.54 10.51 -0.10
N LYS A 181 -3.14 9.32 -0.24
CA LYS A 181 -3.12 8.52 -1.48
C LYS A 181 -4.24 8.89 -2.46
N LEU A 182 -5.14 9.81 -2.09
CA LEU A 182 -6.45 9.94 -2.71
C LEU A 182 -6.59 11.04 -3.78
N ILE A 183 -5.58 11.23 -4.62
CA ILE A 183 -5.50 12.42 -5.49
C ILE A 183 -6.55 12.44 -6.63
N SER A 184 -7.36 11.39 -6.86
CA SER A 184 -8.21 11.33 -8.07
C SER A 184 -9.56 10.61 -8.00
N GLY A 185 -10.14 10.35 -6.82
CA GLY A 185 -11.44 9.63 -6.74
C GLY A 185 -11.38 8.15 -7.16
N LYS A 186 -10.16 7.63 -7.38
CA LYS A 186 -9.82 6.27 -7.83
C LYS A 186 -10.48 5.13 -7.06
N TYR A 187 -10.81 5.34 -5.78
CA TYR A 187 -11.34 4.29 -4.89
C TYR A 187 -12.83 4.46 -4.55
N SER A 188 -13.57 5.25 -5.34
CA SER A 188 -14.99 5.51 -5.09
C SER A 188 -15.84 4.23 -5.09
N ASP A 189 -15.53 3.27 -5.97
CA ASP A 189 -16.25 1.98 -6.01
C ASP A 189 -16.09 1.17 -4.71
N ILE A 190 -14.91 1.22 -4.11
CA ILE A 190 -14.64 0.58 -2.81
C ILE A 190 -15.45 1.27 -1.71
N LEU A 191 -15.44 2.61 -1.65
CA LEU A 191 -16.26 3.36 -0.69
C LEU A 191 -17.75 3.01 -0.80
N ASN A 192 -18.26 3.03 -2.04
CA ASN A 192 -19.65 2.74 -2.36
C ASN A 192 -20.05 1.32 -1.95
N HIS A 193 -19.16 0.33 -2.07
CA HIS A 193 -19.40 -1.03 -1.59
C HIS A 193 -19.73 -1.07 -0.08
N TYR A 194 -19.09 -0.23 0.72
CA TYR A 194 -19.40 -0.10 2.16
C TYR A 194 -20.51 0.89 2.47
N LYS A 195 -21.10 1.52 1.44
CA LYS A 195 -22.10 2.59 1.52
C LYS A 195 -21.57 3.90 2.09
N PHE A 196 -20.28 4.16 1.92
CA PHE A 196 -19.69 5.45 2.23
C PHE A 196 -19.71 6.35 0.99
N SER A 197 -20.13 7.59 1.19
CA SER A 197 -20.21 8.61 0.14
C SER A 197 -18.87 9.31 -0.11
N SER A 198 -17.99 9.37 0.90
CA SER A 198 -16.69 10.00 0.81
C SER A 198 -15.76 9.60 1.95
N PHE A 199 -14.48 9.99 1.88
CA PHE A 199 -13.55 9.88 3.00
C PHE A 199 -13.90 10.82 4.17
N ASP A 200 -14.71 11.86 3.95
CA ASP A 200 -15.19 12.72 5.03
C ASP A 200 -16.21 12.00 5.93
N GLU A 201 -16.98 11.07 5.36
CA GLU A 201 -17.85 10.21 6.15
C GLU A 201 -17.05 9.28 7.07
N LEU A 202 -15.94 8.74 6.58
CA LEU A 202 -14.99 7.97 7.39
C LEU A 202 -14.43 8.83 8.54
N ASN A 203 -14.05 10.08 8.26
CA ASN A 203 -13.63 11.05 9.29
C ASN A 203 -14.71 11.28 10.35
N GLY A 204 -15.97 11.37 9.92
CA GLY A 204 -17.13 11.53 10.80
C GLY A 204 -17.22 10.41 11.83
N ILE A 205 -17.18 9.16 11.37
CA ILE A 205 -17.24 7.97 12.24
C ILE A 205 -16.05 7.94 13.20
N ILE A 206 -14.84 8.23 12.73
CA ILE A 206 -13.65 8.20 13.60
C ILE A 206 -13.76 9.24 14.72
N LYS A 207 -14.38 10.41 14.47
CA LYS A 207 -14.61 11.43 15.50
C LYS A 207 -15.58 11.00 16.60
N GLU A 208 -16.42 9.99 16.34
CA GLU A 208 -17.33 9.43 17.34
C GLU A 208 -16.62 8.57 18.39
N ILE A 209 -15.36 8.18 18.14
CA ILE A 209 -14.53 7.50 19.13
C ILE A 209 -14.09 8.52 20.17
N ARG A 210 -14.81 8.55 21.29
CA ARG A 210 -14.59 9.47 22.41
C ARG A 210 -13.61 8.91 23.42
N CYS A 211 -13.59 7.59 23.59
CA CYS A 211 -12.94 6.90 24.69
C CYS A 211 -13.43 7.44 26.03
N ASN A 212 -14.37 6.71 26.64
CA ASN A 212 -14.81 7.02 27.98
C ASN A 212 -13.62 6.67 28.88
N SER A 213 -12.78 7.66 29.16
CA SER A 213 -11.87 7.55 30.28
C SER A 213 -12.70 7.17 31.50
N ASP A 214 -12.18 6.28 32.33
CA ASP A 214 -12.54 6.31 33.75
C ASP A 214 -12.16 7.71 34.26
N GLU A 215 -13.07 8.69 34.13
CA GLU A 215 -12.95 10.07 34.64
C GLU A 215 -13.01 10.08 36.17
N ASN A 216 -12.21 9.25 36.83
CA ASN A 216 -12.07 9.24 38.29
C ASN A 216 -10.63 9.00 38.74
N THR A 217 -9.62 9.32 37.92
CA THR A 217 -8.24 9.44 38.43
C THR A 217 -7.55 10.61 37.75
N GLU A 218 -7.01 11.53 38.55
CA GLU A 218 -6.20 12.70 38.17
C GLU A 218 -6.87 14.09 37.99
N GLN A 219 -8.01 14.34 38.65
CA GLN A 219 -8.41 15.74 38.90
C GLN A 219 -8.96 16.03 40.30
N SER A 220 -8.59 15.21 41.30
CA SER A 220 -9.00 15.40 42.70
C SER A 220 -7.83 15.29 43.69
N ALA A 221 -6.65 15.79 43.33
CA ALA A 221 -5.50 15.87 44.25
C ALA A 221 -4.98 17.29 44.53
N LEU A 222 -5.58 18.34 43.95
CA LEU A 222 -5.17 19.73 44.22
C LEU A 222 -6.39 20.66 44.23
N THR A 223 -7.26 20.53 45.22
CA THR A 223 -8.21 21.59 45.57
C THR A 223 -8.61 21.48 47.05
N ARG A 224 -7.67 21.94 47.88
CA ARG A 224 -7.82 22.45 49.24
C ARG A 224 -6.59 23.35 49.37
N ASP A 225 -6.66 24.64 49.65
CA ASP A 225 -7.65 25.50 50.26
C ASP A 225 -7.20 26.95 49.92
N SER A 226 -7.95 27.95 50.37
CA SER A 226 -7.65 29.39 50.41
C SER A 226 -8.03 30.24 49.18
N GLN A 227 -9.13 30.94 49.41
CA GLN A 227 -9.70 32.08 48.73
C GLN A 227 -8.98 33.35 49.21
N GLU A 228 -8.43 34.18 48.30
CA GLU A 228 -8.60 35.64 48.27
C GLU A 228 -7.67 36.36 47.25
N THR A 229 -8.33 37.27 46.51
CA THR A 229 -7.87 38.55 45.93
C THR A 229 -6.82 38.65 44.81
N SER A 230 -7.27 39.35 43.77
CA SER A 230 -6.56 39.94 42.63
C SER A 230 -5.31 40.74 42.99
N GLN A 231 -4.18 40.44 42.35
CA GLN A 231 -3.19 41.43 41.92
C GLN A 231 -2.48 40.98 40.63
N LEU A 232 -2.34 41.95 39.73
CA LEU A 232 -1.55 41.97 38.51
C LEU A 232 -0.05 41.85 38.86
N SER A 233 0.68 40.93 38.22
CA SER A 233 2.15 40.99 38.17
C SER A 233 2.67 40.26 36.94
N ASP A 234 3.36 41.01 36.08
CA ASP A 234 4.28 40.53 35.06
C ASP A 234 5.38 39.65 35.67
N GLU A 235 5.73 38.53 35.01
CA GLU A 235 7.13 38.08 34.78
C GLU A 235 7.18 36.83 33.85
N PRO A 236 8.36 36.47 33.28
CA PRO A 236 8.51 36.29 31.83
C PRO A 236 8.51 34.82 31.37
N VAL A 237 8.12 34.62 30.10
CA VAL A 237 8.24 33.34 29.39
C VAL A 237 9.71 32.90 29.32
N PRO A 238 10.09 31.66 29.65
CA PRO A 238 11.46 31.19 29.51
C PRO A 238 11.76 31.00 28.02
N MET A 239 12.44 31.98 27.44
CA MET A 239 12.92 32.02 26.07
C MET A 239 14.11 31.05 25.87
N VAL A 240 13.93 29.77 26.19
CA VAL A 240 14.99 28.74 26.03
C VAL A 240 14.59 27.64 25.05
N VAL A 241 13.30 27.44 24.77
CA VAL A 241 12.86 26.38 23.83
C VAL A 241 12.82 26.84 22.37
N ILE A 242 12.73 28.16 22.11
CA ILE A 242 12.59 28.69 20.75
C ILE A 242 13.93 28.75 20.00
N PHE A 243 15.06 28.91 20.70
CA PHE A 243 16.38 29.03 20.05
C PHE A 243 17.00 27.68 19.63
N SER A 244 16.52 26.54 20.12
CA SER A 244 17.03 25.22 19.70
C SER A 244 16.58 24.81 18.29
N LEU A 245 15.47 25.35 17.78
CA LEU A 245 14.93 24.98 16.45
C LEU A 245 15.43 25.88 15.30
N LEU A 246 15.97 27.07 15.61
CA LEU A 246 16.49 27.99 14.59
C LEU A 246 17.91 27.62 14.12
N GLY A 247 18.65 26.82 14.90
CA GLY A 247 20.01 26.38 14.54
C GLY A 247 20.06 25.23 13.53
N ILE A 248 19.01 24.41 13.43
CA ILE A 248 18.99 23.22 12.55
C ILE A 248 18.67 23.58 11.09
N LEU A 249 17.77 24.54 10.86
CA LEU A 249 17.35 24.98 9.52
C LEU A 249 18.52 25.46 8.63
N PRO A 250 19.45 26.32 9.08
CA PRO A 250 20.58 26.72 8.26
C PRO A 250 21.57 25.57 8.01
N VAL A 251 21.78 24.67 8.98
CA VAL A 251 22.67 23.51 8.82
C VAL A 251 22.15 22.56 7.73
N CYS A 252 20.84 22.30 7.68
CA CYS A 252 20.23 21.52 6.60
C CYS A 252 20.40 22.18 5.22
N PHE A 253 20.28 23.51 5.14
CA PHE A 253 20.49 24.26 3.88
C PHE A 253 21.95 24.19 3.41
N PHE A 254 22.92 24.31 4.33
CA PHE A 254 24.34 24.15 4.00
C PHE A 254 24.68 22.71 3.58
N LEU A 255 24.16 21.70 4.27
CA LEU A 255 24.34 20.29 3.88
C LEU A 255 23.71 20.00 2.50
N TYR A 256 22.57 20.60 2.17
CA TYR A 256 21.96 20.48 0.84
C TYR A 256 22.84 21.07 -0.27
N LYS A 257 23.54 22.19 0.00
CA LYS A 257 24.38 22.88 -0.98
C LYS A 257 25.80 22.28 -1.12
N PHE A 258 26.36 21.72 -0.05
CA PHE A 258 27.76 21.25 -0.02
C PHE A 258 27.94 19.73 -0.06
N THR A 259 26.85 18.95 0.03
CA THR A 259 26.89 17.48 -0.11
C THR A 259 26.38 17.08 -1.50
N PRO A 260 26.96 16.08 -2.20
CA PRO A 260 26.51 15.64 -3.53
C PRO A 260 25.09 15.01 -3.55
N VAL A 261 24.37 15.03 -2.41
CA VAL A 261 22.98 14.58 -2.26
C VAL A 261 22.03 15.38 -3.14
N GLY A 262 22.25 16.69 -3.34
CA GLY A 262 21.42 17.50 -4.24
C GLY A 262 21.49 17.02 -5.70
N THR A 263 22.70 16.69 -6.17
CA THR A 263 22.91 16.12 -7.51
C THR A 263 22.29 14.72 -7.59
N TRP A 264 22.44 13.89 -6.56
CA TRP A 264 21.83 12.55 -6.49
C TRP A 264 20.30 12.60 -6.56
N LEU A 265 19.65 13.48 -5.79
CA LEU A 265 18.19 13.69 -5.82
C LEU A 265 17.72 14.19 -7.19
N LYS A 266 18.42 15.17 -7.79
CA LYS A 266 18.09 15.67 -9.13
C LYS A 266 18.24 14.58 -10.21
N THR A 267 19.20 13.68 -10.06
CA THR A 267 19.41 12.55 -10.98
C THR A 267 18.29 11.51 -10.86
N GLN A 268 17.80 11.24 -9.64
CA GLN A 268 16.68 10.32 -9.42
C GLN A 268 15.35 10.88 -9.94
N ILE A 269 15.10 12.19 -9.77
CA ILE A 269 13.90 12.86 -10.27
C ILE A 269 13.91 12.97 -11.80
N GLY A 270 15.06 13.32 -12.40
CA GLY A 270 15.22 13.38 -13.86
C GLY A 270 15.09 12.03 -14.57
N LYS A 271 15.45 10.92 -13.89
CA LYS A 271 15.23 9.56 -14.40
C LYS A 271 13.76 9.16 -14.45
N LYS A 272 12.90 9.72 -13.59
CA LYS A 272 11.45 9.48 -13.63
C LYS A 272 10.76 10.29 -14.73
N ILE A 273 11.19 11.53 -14.98
CA ILE A 273 10.63 12.38 -16.06
C ILE A 273 10.97 11.84 -17.46
N LYS A 274 12.16 11.25 -17.65
CA LYS A 274 12.53 10.63 -18.94
C LYS A 274 11.78 9.34 -19.29
N LEU A 275 11.10 8.71 -18.32
CA LEU A 275 10.32 7.49 -18.57
C LEU A 275 8.97 7.81 -19.24
N ASP A 276 8.44 9.02 -19.05
CA ASP A 276 7.12 9.44 -19.57
C ASP A 276 7.15 9.93 -21.02
N ASN A 277 8.32 10.22 -21.59
CA ASN A 277 8.43 10.79 -22.94
C ASN A 277 8.58 9.74 -24.07
N ASN A 278 8.43 8.45 -23.77
CA ASN A 278 8.57 7.36 -24.77
C ASN A 278 7.22 6.69 -25.12
N LEU A 279 6.08 7.31 -24.78
CA LEU A 279 4.75 6.77 -25.09
C LEU A 279 3.90 7.61 -26.04
N ASP A 280 4.44 8.67 -26.64
CA ASP A 280 3.81 9.36 -27.76
C ASP A 280 4.71 9.27 -29.00
N ALA A 281 4.69 8.10 -29.62
CA ALA A 281 4.98 7.99 -31.04
C ALA A 281 3.67 7.57 -31.72
N GLU A 282 3.33 8.33 -32.76
CA GLU A 282 2.31 8.03 -33.78
C GLU A 282 0.92 8.65 -33.56
N THR A 283 0.80 9.96 -33.84
CA THR A 283 -0.01 10.47 -34.96
C THR A 283 0.17 12.00 -35.05
N ASP A 284 0.66 12.49 -36.19
CA ASP A 284 0.07 13.60 -36.93
C ASP A 284 0.93 13.94 -38.15
N ASN A 285 0.33 13.74 -39.33
CA ASN A 285 0.88 14.11 -40.64
C ASN A 285 0.68 15.60 -40.91
N GLU A 286 1.55 16.13 -41.77
CA GLU A 286 1.40 17.35 -42.57
C GLU A 286 1.28 18.68 -41.82
N ILE A 287 2.32 19.51 -41.93
CA ILE A 287 2.30 20.72 -42.76
C ILE A 287 3.72 21.31 -42.80
N LEU A 288 4.17 21.58 -44.03
CA LEU A 288 5.38 22.31 -44.39
C LEU A 288 5.42 23.69 -43.72
N ASP A 289 6.54 24.05 -43.11
CA ASP A 289 7.17 25.34 -43.45
C ASP A 289 8.68 25.29 -43.17
N GLU A 290 9.42 25.62 -44.22
CA GLU A 290 10.87 25.70 -44.28
C GLU A 290 11.25 27.17 -44.20
N THR A 291 12.01 27.57 -43.19
CA THR A 291 12.79 28.83 -43.14
C THR A 291 13.59 28.79 -41.83
N SER A 292 14.86 29.14 -41.71
CA SER A 292 15.96 29.51 -42.62
C SER A 292 17.16 29.74 -41.68
N GLU A 293 18.34 29.29 -42.09
CA GLU A 293 19.65 29.94 -41.88
C GLU A 293 20.03 30.55 -40.50
N TYR A 294 21.12 30.06 -39.87
CA TYR A 294 22.48 30.57 -40.10
C TYR A 294 23.44 30.31 -38.89
N ALA A 295 24.36 29.36 -39.12
CA ALA A 295 25.83 29.44 -38.99
C ALA A 295 26.62 29.61 -37.67
N ARG A 296 27.79 28.92 -37.75
CA ARG A 296 29.14 29.16 -37.18
C ARG A 296 29.44 28.65 -35.77
N ASN A 297 30.58 27.98 -35.49
CA ASN A 297 31.88 27.91 -36.18
C ASN A 297 32.69 26.68 -35.73
N ASN A 298 33.33 26.02 -36.71
CA ASN A 298 34.73 25.55 -36.78
C ASN A 298 35.43 24.89 -35.57
N LEU A 299 35.92 23.67 -35.81
CA LEU A 299 37.35 23.32 -35.61
C LEU A 299 37.76 22.24 -36.62
N TYR A 300 38.99 22.38 -37.11
CA TYR A 300 39.52 21.99 -38.42
C TYR A 300 40.64 20.96 -38.27
N TYR A 301 40.75 20.07 -39.27
CA TYR A 301 41.88 19.17 -39.64
C TYR A 301 42.13 17.90 -38.79
N ASP A 302 42.48 16.71 -39.32
CA ASP A 302 42.65 16.16 -40.68
C ASP A 302 42.93 14.64 -40.53
N LYS A 303 42.82 13.91 -41.66
CA LYS A 303 43.58 12.69 -42.02
C LYS A 303 43.08 11.33 -41.49
N TYR A 304 42.42 10.56 -42.37
CA TYR A 304 42.98 9.43 -43.15
C TYR A 304 41.83 8.62 -43.78
N ASN A 305 41.78 8.59 -45.12
CA ASN A 305 40.98 7.66 -45.93
C ASN A 305 41.77 6.36 -46.12
N ILE A 306 41.18 5.17 -45.86
CA ILE A 306 41.41 3.97 -46.67
C ILE A 306 40.12 3.15 -46.77
N LEU A 307 39.72 2.94 -48.03
CA LEU A 307 38.65 2.11 -48.56
C LEU A 307 39.06 0.62 -48.50
N TYR A 308 38.17 -0.27 -48.04
CA TYR A 308 38.24 -1.69 -48.38
C TYR A 308 37.06 -2.04 -49.29
N ASN A 309 37.34 -2.22 -50.57
CA ASN A 309 36.49 -2.97 -51.49
C ASN A 309 36.80 -4.46 -51.29
N THR A 310 35.76 -5.27 -51.03
CA THR A 310 35.80 -6.71 -51.28
C THR A 310 34.64 -7.06 -52.21
N SER A 311 35.05 -7.55 -53.37
CA SER A 311 34.33 -8.20 -54.47
C SER A 311 32.90 -8.70 -54.23
N GLY A 312 32.00 -8.33 -55.14
CA GLY A 312 30.75 -9.04 -55.44
C GLY A 312 30.38 -8.84 -56.91
N ASN A 313 30.51 -9.91 -57.69
CA ASN A 313 30.26 -10.02 -59.12
C ASN A 313 28.85 -9.56 -59.56
N ALA A 314 28.75 -8.99 -60.77
CA ALA A 314 27.72 -9.35 -61.76
C ALA A 314 28.10 -8.87 -63.17
N GLN A 315 28.18 -9.85 -64.08
CA GLN A 315 28.20 -9.81 -65.56
C GLN A 315 29.40 -9.23 -66.28
#